data_AF-A0A0M9X948-F1
#
_entry.id   AF-A0A0M9X948-F1
#
_cell.length_a   1.000
_cell.length_b   1.000
_cell.length_c   1.000
_cell.angle_alpha   90.00
_cell.angle_beta   90.00
_cell.angle_gamma   90.00
#
_symmetry.space_group_name_H-M   'P 1'
#
loop_
_entity.id
_entity.type
_entity.pdbx_description
1 polymer ?
#
loop_
_entity_poly.entity_id
_entity_poly.type
_entity_poly.pdbx_seq_one_letter_code
_entity_poly.pdbx_strand_id
1 'polypeptide(L)'
;TINTMVDQLSAFADEVTRVAREVGTEGRLGGQADVQGVKGTWRDLTHSVNFMAGNLTGQVRNIALVATAVAKGDLSQKITVDARGEILELKNTINTMVD
;
A
#
# COMPACT_ATOMS: atom_id res chain seq x y z
N THR A 1 33.92 -2.13 -2.63
CA THR A 1 34.17 -2.34 -4.08
C THR A 1 32.89 -2.05 -4.84
N ILE A 2 32.98 -1.60 -6.10
CA ILE A 2 31.82 -1.21 -6.93
C ILE A 2 30.81 -2.36 -7.07
N ASN A 3 31.27 -3.61 -7.12
CA ASN A 3 30.41 -4.79 -7.24
C ASN A 3 29.34 -4.87 -6.14
N THR A 4 29.68 -4.56 -4.88
CA THR A 4 28.71 -4.60 -3.77
C THR A 4 27.58 -3.57 -3.92
N MET A 5 27.87 -2.40 -4.50
CA MET A 5 26.84 -1.37 -4.73
C MET A 5 25.92 -1.75 -5.90
N VAL A 6 26.47 -2.41 -6.92
CA VAL A 6 25.69 -2.91 -8.07
C VAL A 6 24.78 -4.05 -7.64
N ASP A 7 25.27 -4.99 -6.82
CA ASP A 7 24.47 -6.10 -6.30
C ASP A 7 23.30 -5.59 -5.43
N GLN A 8 23.54 -4.56 -4.62
CA GLN A 8 22.50 -3.90 -3.82
C GLN A 8 21.45 -3.20 -4.70
N LEU A 9 21.87 -2.59 -5.80
CA LEU A 9 20.95 -1.96 -6.76
C LEU A 9 20.06 -3.00 -7.44
N SER A 10 20.64 -4.10 -7.91
CA SER A 10 19.87 -5.18 -8.53
C SER A 10 18.86 -5.79 -7.56
N ALA A 11 19.28 -6.10 -6.33
CA ALA A 11 18.38 -6.64 -5.31
C ALA A 11 17.24 -5.66 -4.95
N PHE A 12 17.54 -4.36 -4.84
CA PHE A 12 16.52 -3.34 -4.62
C PHE A 12 15.53 -3.24 -5.77
N ALA A 13 16.03 -3.22 -7.01
CA ALA A 13 15.19 -3.11 -8.21
C ALA A 13 14.23 -4.31 -8.32
N ASP A 14 14.71 -5.51 -8.04
CA ASP A 14 13.91 -6.73 -8.06
C ASP A 14 12.78 -6.68 -7.01
N GLU A 15 13.11 -6.28 -5.78
CA GLU A 15 12.13 -6.17 -4.69
C GLU A 15 11.07 -5.09 -4.94
N VAL A 16 11.46 -3.92 -5.42
CA VAL A 16 10.50 -2.86 -5.76
C VAL A 16 9.59 -3.28 -6.91
N THR A 17 10.15 -3.95 -7.93
CA THR A 17 9.37 -4.47 -9.05
C THR A 17 8.35 -5.49 -8.57
N ARG A 18 8.75 -6.38 -7.65
CA ARG A 18 7.86 -7.37 -7.03
C ARG A 18 6.72 -6.70 -6.26
N VAL A 19 7.03 -5.77 -5.36
CA VAL A 19 6.01 -5.07 -4.55
C VAL A 19 5.05 -4.28 -5.42
N ALA A 20 5.55 -3.57 -6.43
CA ALA A 20 4.72 -2.82 -7.36
C ALA A 20 3.73 -3.73 -8.11
N ARG A 21 4.20 -4.90 -8.56
CA ARG A 21 3.34 -5.89 -9.21
C ARG A 21 2.31 -6.48 -8.24
N GLU A 22 2.74 -6.94 -7.07
CA GLU A 22 1.84 -7.58 -6.09
C GLU A 22 0.75 -6.62 -5.61
N VAL A 23 1.13 -5.43 -5.14
CA VAL A 23 0.19 -4.46 -4.55
C VAL A 23 -0.58 -3.73 -5.64
N GLY A 24 0.10 -3.30 -6.70
CA GLY A 24 -0.49 -2.43 -7.74
C GLY A 24 -1.22 -3.17 -8.85
N THR A 25 -0.79 -4.38 -9.22
CA THR A 25 -1.38 -5.13 -10.34
C THR A 25 -2.19 -6.33 -9.88
N GLU A 26 -1.65 -7.13 -8.96
CA GLU A 26 -2.31 -8.35 -8.50
C GLU A 26 -3.30 -8.10 -7.35
N GLY A 27 -3.32 -6.89 -6.78
CA GLY A 27 -4.18 -6.53 -5.65
C GLY A 27 -3.84 -7.27 -4.36
N ARG A 28 -2.64 -7.88 -4.27
CA ARG A 28 -2.15 -8.56 -3.06
C ARG A 28 -1.65 -7.53 -2.06
N LEU A 29 -2.59 -6.99 -1.29
CA LEU A 29 -2.32 -5.95 -0.31
C LEU A 29 -1.48 -6.47 0.88
N GLY A 30 -0.48 -5.68 1.29
CA GLY A 30 0.41 -5.99 2.41
C GLY A 30 1.82 -6.44 1.99
N GLY A 31 2.11 -6.52 0.70
CA GLY A 31 3.46 -6.75 0.20
C GLY A 31 4.41 -5.62 0.61
N GLN A 32 5.58 -6.00 1.14
CA GLN A 32 6.66 -5.09 1.49
C GLN A 32 7.97 -5.59 0.91
N ALA A 33 8.84 -4.66 0.53
CA ALA A 33 10.18 -4.92 0.03
C ALA A 33 11.09 -5.21 1.21
N ASP A 34 11.87 -6.29 1.13
CA ASP A 34 12.93 -6.60 2.09
C ASP A 34 14.26 -6.75 1.36
N VAL A 35 15.10 -5.71 1.46
CA VAL A 35 16.42 -5.69 0.80
C VAL A 35 17.50 -5.76 1.86
N GLN A 36 18.19 -6.90 1.94
CA GLN A 36 19.23 -7.11 2.95
C GLN A 36 20.46 -6.24 2.71
N GLY A 37 21.02 -5.69 3.78
CA GLY A 37 22.30 -4.98 3.74
C GLY A 37 22.27 -3.57 3.14
N VAL A 38 21.10 -3.04 2.76
CA VAL A 38 20.98 -1.66 2.26
C VAL A 38 21.21 -0.63 3.37
N LYS A 39 21.94 0.44 3.02
CA LYS A 39 22.24 1.58 3.89
C LYS A 39 22.11 2.88 3.10
N GLY A 40 22.01 4.01 3.81
CA GLY A 40 21.86 5.33 3.20
C GLY A 40 20.64 5.40 2.28
N THR A 41 20.80 6.04 1.11
CA THR A 41 19.72 6.30 0.15
C THR A 41 18.88 5.06 -0.20
N TRP A 42 19.48 3.88 -0.33
CA TRP A 42 18.76 2.65 -0.67
C TRP A 42 17.81 2.18 0.43
N ARG A 43 18.20 2.38 1.69
CA ARG A 43 17.35 2.10 2.84
C ARG A 43 16.17 3.07 2.87
N ASP A 44 16.43 4.34 2.62
CA ASP A 44 15.40 5.38 2.63
C ASP A 44 14.37 5.16 1.50
N LEU A 45 14.82 4.73 0.32
CA LEU A 45 13.93 4.36 -0.78
C LEU A 45 13.11 3.12 -0.46
N THR A 46 13.70 2.07 0.12
CA THR A 46 12.97 0.86 0.54
C THR A 46 11.88 1.20 1.55
N HIS A 47 12.20 2.04 2.55
CA HIS A 47 11.23 2.54 3.52
C HIS A 47 10.12 3.36 2.87
N SER A 48 10.46 4.20 1.90
CA SER A 48 9.47 5.04 1.20
C SER A 48 8.46 4.18 0.41
N VAL A 49 8.94 3.17 -0.31
CA VAL A 49 8.09 2.20 -1.03
C VAL A 49 7.20 1.43 -0.06
N ASN A 50 7.76 0.93 1.05
CA ASN A 50 7.01 0.21 2.07
C ASN A 50 5.96 1.07 2.76
N PHE A 51 6.27 2.34 3.02
CA PHE A 51 5.33 3.29 3.60
C PHE A 51 4.16 3.57 2.66
N MET A 52 4.44 3.80 1.37
CA MET A 52 3.41 3.96 0.34
C MET A 52 2.52 2.71 0.23
N ALA A 53 3.13 1.53 0.07
CA ALA A 53 2.40 0.27 -0.07
C ALA A 53 1.56 -0.05 1.18
N GLY A 54 2.09 0.22 2.37
CA GLY A 54 1.40 0.05 3.64
C GLY A 54 0.19 0.97 3.79
N ASN A 55 0.34 2.26 3.49
CA ASN A 55 -0.76 3.22 3.55
C ASN A 55 -1.89 2.85 2.57
N LEU A 56 -1.56 2.55 1.31
CA LEU A 56 -2.55 2.16 0.31
C LEU A 56 -3.26 0.85 0.70
N THR A 57 -2.50 -0.14 1.20
CA THR A 57 -3.06 -1.40 1.72
C THR A 57 -4.08 -1.14 2.83
N GLY A 58 -3.73 -0.32 3.83
CA GLY A 58 -4.61 -0.03 4.95
C GLY A 58 -5.89 0.68 4.52
N GLN A 59 -5.75 1.69 3.65
CA GLN A 59 -6.86 2.45 3.12
C GLN A 59 -7.81 1.60 2.30
N VAL A 60 -7.30 0.85 1.31
CA VAL A 60 -8.12 0.01 0.42
C VAL A 60 -8.80 -1.11 1.19
N ARG A 61 -8.11 -1.75 2.15
CA ARG A 61 -8.72 -2.83 2.96
C ARG A 61 -9.87 -2.31 3.83
N ASN A 62 -9.74 -1.13 4.43
CA ASN A 62 -10.82 -0.53 5.23
C ASN A 62 -12.03 -0.19 4.35
N ILE A 63 -11.79 0.41 3.19
CA ILE A 63 -12.82 0.69 2.18
C ILE A 63 -13.56 -0.60 1.76
N ALA A 64 -12.83 -1.66 1.43
CA ALA A 64 -13.40 -2.92 1.00
C ALA A 64 -14.28 -3.58 2.09
N LEU A 65 -13.88 -3.48 3.36
CA LEU A 65 -14.67 -4.00 4.48
C LEU A 65 -16.02 -3.28 4.61
N VAL A 66 -16.01 -1.95 4.57
CA VAL A 66 -17.25 -1.16 4.68
C VAL A 66 -18.13 -1.36 3.45
N ALA A 67 -17.57 -1.31 2.24
CA ALA A 67 -18.33 -1.59 1.02
C ALA A 67 -18.99 -2.99 1.04
N THR A 68 -18.30 -3.99 1.59
CA THR A 68 -18.86 -5.34 1.77
C THR A 68 -19.99 -5.36 2.79
N ALA A 69 -19.88 -4.60 3.89
CA ALA A 69 -20.94 -4.48 4.90
C ALA A 69 -22.20 -3.85 4.30
N VAL A 70 -22.03 -2.74 3.55
CA VAL A 70 -23.11 -2.06 2.83
C VAL A 70 -23.80 -3.00 1.85
N ALA A 71 -23.04 -3.75 1.05
CA ALA A 71 -23.59 -4.72 0.12
C ALA A 71 -24.38 -5.85 0.81
N LYS A 72 -24.09 -6.14 2.09
CA LYS A 72 -24.83 -7.09 2.93
C LYS A 72 -25.99 -6.45 3.71
N GLY A 73 -26.24 -5.15 3.52
CA GLY A 73 -27.32 -4.40 4.17
C GLY A 73 -26.95 -3.81 5.54
N ASP A 74 -25.69 -3.89 5.97
CA ASP A 74 -25.23 -3.24 7.19
C ASP A 74 -24.75 -1.81 6.87
N LEU A 75 -25.64 -0.85 7.08
CA LEU A 75 -25.38 0.59 6.91
C LEU A 75 -24.85 1.24 8.20
N SER A 76 -24.52 0.48 9.24
CA SER A 76 -23.96 1.06 10.47
C SER A 76 -22.44 1.31 10.38
N GLN A 77 -21.78 0.71 9.39
CA GLN A 77 -20.33 0.74 9.24
C GLN A 77 -19.86 1.98 8.47
N LYS A 78 -18.83 2.66 8.99
CA LYS A 78 -18.17 3.79 8.32
C LYS A 78 -16.68 3.57 8.18
N ILE A 79 -16.12 4.11 7.09
CA ILE A 79 -14.68 4.18 6.89
C ILE A 79 -14.13 5.27 7.82
N THR A 80 -13.24 4.88 8.74
CA THR A 80 -12.67 5.80 9.74
C THR A 80 -11.20 6.11 9.50
N VAL A 81 -10.50 5.30 8.70
CA VAL A 81 -9.06 5.48 8.42
C VAL A 81 -8.76 6.82 7.75
N ASP A 82 -7.61 7.39 8.06
CA ASP A 82 -7.13 8.61 7.42
C ASP A 82 -6.82 8.39 5.93
N ALA A 83 -7.36 9.28 5.10
CA ALA A 83 -7.20 9.26 3.66
C ALA A 83 -6.97 10.68 3.14
N ARG A 84 -6.31 10.80 2.00
CA ARG A 84 -6.05 12.06 1.30
C ARG A 84 -6.22 11.85 -0.21
N GLY A 85 -6.42 12.94 -0.95
CA GLY A 85 -6.57 12.89 -2.41
C GLY A 85 -7.74 12.01 -2.86
N GLU A 86 -7.54 11.23 -3.92
CA GLU A 86 -8.56 10.36 -4.53
C GLU A 86 -9.13 9.32 -3.54
N ILE A 87 -8.31 8.83 -2.60
CA ILE A 87 -8.76 7.88 -1.59
C ILE A 87 -9.70 8.54 -0.57
N LEU A 88 -9.50 9.82 -0.27
CA LEU A 88 -10.42 10.56 0.60
C LEU A 88 -11.78 10.78 -0.08
N GLU A 89 -11.76 11.09 -1.37
CA GLU A 89 -13.00 11.21 -2.16
C GLU A 89 -13.76 9.88 -2.15
N LEU A 90 -13.07 8.77 -2.43
CA LEU A 90 -13.67 7.44 -2.36
C LEU A 90 -14.24 7.09 -0.96
N LYS A 91 -13.49 7.40 0.11
CA LYS A 91 -13.94 7.25 1.50
C LYS A 91 -15.25 8.02 1.73
N ASN A 92 -15.31 9.28 1.30
CA ASN A 92 -16.47 10.13 1.50
C ASN A 92 -17.68 9.62 0.71
N THR A 93 -17.49 9.26 -0.57
CA THR A 93 -18.56 8.68 -1.41
C THR A 93 -19.18 7.45 -0.75
N ILE A 94 -18.35 6.55 -0.21
CA ILE A 94 -18.85 5.35 0.45
C ILE A 94 -19.54 5.68 1.78
N ASN A 95 -18.99 6.59 2.57
CA ASN A 95 -19.63 7.02 3.82
C ASN A 95 -20.97 7.70 3.59
N THR A 96 -21.17 8.41 2.47
CA THR A 96 -22.49 8.98 2.11
C THR A 96 -23.52 7.91 1.79
N MET A 97 -23.12 6.70 1.36
CA MET A 97 -24.09 5.62 1.09
C MET A 97 -24.69 5.00 2.36
N VAL A 98 -24.05 5.23 3.52
CA VAL A 98 -24.47 4.69 4.82
C VAL A 98 -25.06 5.75 5.75
N ASP A 99 -25.05 7.01 5.32
CA ASP A 99 -25.73 8.13 5.97
C ASP A 99 -27.21 8.18 5.57
#